data_AF-A0A7U6QMM8-F1
#
_entry.id   AF-A0A7U6QMM8-F1
#
_cell.length_a   1.000
_cell.length_b   1.000
_cell.length_c   1.000
_cell.angle_alpha   90.00
_cell.angle_beta   90.00
_cell.angle_gamma   90.00
#
_symmetry.space_group_name_H-M   'P 1'
#
loop_
_entity.id
_entity.type
_entity.pdbx_description
1 polymer ?
#
loop_
_entity_poly.entity_id
_entity_poly.type
_entity_poly.pdbx_seq_one_letter_code
_entity_poly.pdbx_strand_id
1 'polypeptide(L)'
;MQTIEGPRAQINRLLYSLISDERHHDLQIIDTRELKHREWAKWSMNYASPTEENAAIYLKYSTTIGFNPYLLNAESAHGLMNELNAQKG
;
A
#
# COMPACT_ATOMS: atom_id res chain seq x y z
N MET A 1 4.28 0.92 -3.89
CA MET A 1 3.43 0.03 -3.05
C MET A 1 1.99 0.45 -3.23
N GLN A 2 1.04 -0.49 -3.29
CA GLN A 2 -0.37 -0.21 -3.51
C GLN A 2 -1.22 -1.12 -2.61
N THR A 3 -2.28 -0.56 -2.00
CA THR A 3 -3.31 -1.32 -1.29
C THR A 3 -4.63 -1.22 -2.05
N ILE A 4 -5.36 -2.33 -2.14
CA ILE A 4 -6.59 -2.42 -2.94
C ILE A 4 -7.66 -3.14 -2.12
N GLU A 5 -8.85 -2.54 -2.02
CA GLU A 5 -10.02 -3.12 -1.36
C GLU A 5 -11.19 -3.26 -2.32
N GLY A 6 -11.86 -4.41 -2.29
CA GLY A 6 -13.02 -4.67 -3.13
C GLY A 6 -13.36 -6.15 -3.28
N PRO A 7 -14.31 -6.46 -4.16
CA PRO A 7 -14.70 -7.84 -4.42
C PRO A 7 -13.53 -8.64 -5.01
N ARG A 8 -13.36 -9.89 -4.53
CA ARG A 8 -12.29 -10.81 -4.95
C ARG A 8 -12.13 -10.90 -6.48
N ALA A 9 -13.23 -11.06 -7.21
CA ALA A 9 -13.19 -11.16 -8.66
C ALA A 9 -12.66 -9.89 -9.35
N GLN A 10 -12.91 -8.71 -8.78
CA GLN A 10 -12.40 -7.45 -9.33
C GLN A 10 -10.92 -7.27 -8.99
N ILE A 11 -10.52 -7.55 -7.74
CA ILE A 11 -9.12 -7.51 -7.31
C ILE A 11 -8.26 -8.46 -8.15
N ASN A 12 -8.71 -9.70 -8.36
CA ASN A 12 -7.93 -10.67 -9.14
C ASN A 12 -7.73 -10.23 -10.59
N ARG A 13 -8.77 -9.66 -11.23
CA ARG A 13 -8.63 -9.11 -12.60
C ARG A 13 -7.64 -7.95 -12.65
N LEU A 14 -7.69 -7.06 -11.67
CA LEU A 14 -6.72 -5.97 -11.55
C LEU A 14 -5.30 -6.52 -11.32
N LEU A 15 -5.13 -7.49 -10.44
CA LEU A 15 -3.84 -8.13 -10.19
C LEU A 15 -3.24 -8.74 -11.46
N TYR A 16 -4.03 -9.44 -12.28
CA TYR A 16 -3.56 -9.94 -13.58
C TYR A 16 -3.07 -8.83 -14.50
N SER A 17 -3.79 -7.69 -14.56
CA SER A 17 -3.35 -6.55 -15.36
C SER A 17 -2.07 -5.92 -14.84
N LEU A 18 -1.89 -5.86 -13.51
CA LEU A 18 -0.67 -5.34 -12.89
C LEU A 18 0.52 -6.25 -13.18
N ILE A 19 0.38 -7.56 -13.01
CA ILE A 19 1.45 -8.52 -13.32
C ILE A 19 1.93 -8.41 -14.77
N SER A 20 1.05 -8.03 -15.70
CA SER A 20 1.38 -7.92 -17.13
C SER A 20 1.87 -6.52 -17.55
N ASP A 21 2.00 -5.59 -16.62
CA ASP A 21 2.29 -4.19 -16.91
C ASP A 21 3.80 -3.92 -16.94
N GLU A 22 4.32 -3.58 -18.11
CA GLU A 22 5.76 -3.37 -18.34
C GLU A 22 6.36 -2.16 -17.61
N ARG A 23 5.52 -1.29 -17.02
CA ARG A 23 6.00 -0.11 -16.28
C ARG A 23 6.64 -0.48 -14.93
N HIS A 24 6.43 -1.70 -14.44
CA HIS A 24 7.03 -2.20 -13.22
C HIS A 24 7.52 -3.64 -13.36
N HIS A 25 8.42 -4.03 -12.46
CA HIS A 25 8.98 -5.37 -12.38
C HIS A 25 8.93 -5.85 -10.93
N ASP A 26 9.06 -7.16 -10.73
CA ASP A 26 9.11 -7.80 -9.41
C ASP A 26 7.90 -7.49 -8.50
N LEU A 27 6.68 -7.57 -9.06
CA LEU A 27 5.46 -7.43 -8.26
C LEU A 27 5.43 -8.49 -7.15
N GLN A 28 5.34 -8.05 -5.90
CA GLN A 28 5.24 -8.90 -4.73
C GLN A 28 3.93 -8.64 -3.98
N ILE A 29 3.24 -9.72 -3.64
CA ILE A 29 2.07 -9.69 -2.77
C ILE A 29 2.56 -9.78 -1.33
N ILE A 30 2.37 -8.71 -0.55
CA ILE A 30 2.81 -8.64 0.85
C ILE A 30 1.77 -9.29 1.78
N ASP A 31 0.48 -9.01 1.55
CA ASP A 31 -0.62 -9.54 2.36
C ASP A 31 -1.92 -9.61 1.55
N THR A 32 -2.75 -10.60 1.86
CA THR A 32 -4.12 -10.74 1.35
C THR A 32 -5.02 -11.25 2.46
N ARG A 33 -6.07 -10.50 2.78
CA ARG A 33 -6.96 -10.83 3.89
C ARG A 33 -8.40 -10.45 3.61
N GLU A 34 -9.31 -11.08 4.35
CA GLU A 34 -10.71 -10.65 4.38
C GLU A 34 -10.88 -9.42 5.26
N LEU A 35 -11.73 -8.51 4.82
CA LEU A 35 -12.07 -7.30 5.55
C LEU A 35 -13.52 -7.37 5.99
N LYS A 36 -13.79 -7.04 7.26
CA LYS A 36 -15.17 -6.90 7.77
C LYS A 36 -15.86 -5.64 7.24
N HIS A 37 -15.08 -4.58 7.05
CA HIS A 37 -15.47 -3.31 6.44
C HIS A 37 -14.26 -2.71 5.73
N ARG A 38 -14.49 -1.77 4.81
CA ARG A 38 -13.41 -1.00 4.18
C ARG A 38 -12.63 -0.22 5.25
N GLU A 39 -11.31 -0.27 5.20
CA GLU A 39 -10.41 0.49 6.08
C GLU A 39 -10.06 1.84 5.45
N TRP A 40 -10.03 1.92 4.12
CA TRP A 40 -9.66 3.12 3.36
C TRP A 40 -10.84 3.70 2.54
N ALA A 41 -12.06 3.65 3.09
CA ALA A 41 -13.29 4.04 2.39
C ALA A 41 -13.39 5.53 1.99
N LYS A 42 -12.57 6.39 2.60
CA LYS A 42 -12.60 7.85 2.38
C LYS A 42 -12.15 8.26 0.97
N TRP A 43 -11.41 7.40 0.26
CA TRP A 43 -10.90 7.69 -1.10
C TRP A 43 -11.02 6.48 -2.01
N SER A 44 -11.26 6.71 -3.32
CA SER A 44 -11.28 5.62 -4.32
C SER A 44 -9.88 5.15 -4.72
N MET A 45 -8.89 6.08 -4.75
CA MET A 45 -7.46 5.80 -4.91
C MET A 45 -6.68 7.01 -4.40
N ASN A 46 -5.84 6.83 -3.38
CA ASN A 46 -5.02 7.90 -2.83
C ASN A 46 -3.54 7.66 -3.17
N TYR A 47 -2.85 8.71 -3.60
CA TYR A 47 -1.42 8.67 -3.89
C TYR A 47 -0.65 9.41 -2.79
N ALA A 48 0.23 8.71 -2.09
CA ALA A 48 1.08 9.28 -1.06
C ALA A 48 2.52 9.37 -1.57
N SER A 49 2.93 10.54 -2.04
CA SER A 49 4.35 10.81 -2.31
C SER A 49 5.14 10.88 -0.99
N PRO A 50 6.41 10.46 -0.99
CA PRO A 50 7.34 10.79 0.09
C PRO A 50 7.66 12.29 0.01
N THR A 51 6.89 13.09 0.75
CA THR A 51 7.11 14.51 1.01
C THR A 51 7.78 14.69 2.37
N GLU A 52 8.33 15.88 2.67
CA GLU A 52 8.86 16.19 4.02
C GLU A 52 7.81 15.94 5.12
N GLU A 53 6.55 16.25 4.84
CA GLU A 53 5.41 16.04 5.77
C GLU A 53 5.20 14.56 6.14
N ASN A 54 5.48 13.64 5.21
CA ASN A 54 5.28 12.21 5.40
C ASN A 54 6.59 11.46 5.69
N ALA A 55 7.74 12.14 5.62
CA ALA A 55 9.06 11.54 5.75
C ALA A 55 9.25 10.83 7.10
N ALA A 56 8.71 11.42 8.18
CA ALA A 56 8.75 10.83 9.52
C ALA A 56 7.97 9.50 9.59
N ILE A 57 6.82 9.41 8.91
CA ILE A 57 6.03 8.17 8.84
C ILE A 57 6.78 7.12 8.03
N TYR A 58 7.31 7.49 6.86
CA TYR A 58 8.10 6.56 6.05
C TYR A 58 9.31 6.03 6.82
N LEU A 59 10.03 6.88 7.56
CA LEU A 59 11.18 6.47 8.37
C LEU A 59 10.77 5.55 9.52
N LYS A 60 9.63 5.81 10.19
CA LYS A 60 9.11 4.99 11.29
C LYS A 60 8.91 3.52 10.91
N TYR A 61 8.47 3.26 9.68
CA TYR A 61 8.18 1.92 9.18
C TYR A 61 9.31 1.32 8.32
N SER A 62 10.32 2.11 7.94
CA SER A 62 11.44 1.63 7.15
C SER A 62 12.47 0.90 8.01
N THR A 63 13.07 -0.15 7.46
CA THR A 63 14.19 -0.87 8.09
C THR A 63 15.55 -0.24 7.76
N THR A 64 15.57 0.74 6.86
CA THR A 64 16.76 1.47 6.40
C THR A 64 16.50 2.99 6.39
N ILE A 65 17.56 3.78 6.19
CA ILE A 65 17.47 5.25 6.05
C ILE A 65 16.64 5.65 4.82
N GLY A 66 16.64 4.81 3.78
CA GLY A 66 15.75 4.96 2.62
C GLY A 66 14.47 4.15 2.77
N PHE A 67 13.40 4.60 2.10
CA PHE A 67 12.18 3.82 1.97
C PHE A 67 12.34 2.75 0.89
N ASN A 68 12.32 1.48 1.30
CA ASN A 68 12.27 0.34 0.39
C ASN A 68 11.06 -0.55 0.72
N PRO A 69 10.01 -0.54 -0.12
CA PRO A 69 8.80 -1.31 0.16
C PRO A 69 9.02 -2.83 0.17
N TYR A 70 10.08 -3.34 -0.47
CA TYR A 70 10.41 -4.77 -0.49
C TYR A 70 10.96 -5.30 0.84
N LEU A 71 11.35 -4.41 1.75
CA LEU A 71 11.85 -4.78 3.08
C LEU A 71 10.76 -4.72 4.16
N LEU A 72 9.54 -4.31 3.80
CA LEU A 72 8.43 -4.24 4.73
C LEU A 72 7.79 -5.61 4.90
N ASN A 73 7.51 -5.98 6.14
CA ASN A 73 6.57 -7.07 6.42
C ASN A 73 5.11 -6.56 6.33
N ALA A 74 4.15 -7.48 6.36
CA ALA A 74 2.72 -7.16 6.26
C ALA A 74 2.23 -6.18 7.33
N GLU A 75 2.69 -6.32 8.57
CA GLU A 75 2.26 -5.46 9.69
C GLU A 75 2.77 -4.02 9.53
N SER A 76 4.05 -3.85 9.19
CA SER A 76 4.65 -2.54 8.94
C SER A 76 4.03 -1.86 7.71
N ALA A 77 3.77 -2.61 6.64
CA ALA A 77 3.10 -2.09 5.46
C ALA A 77 1.66 -1.63 5.77
N HIS A 78 0.91 -2.42 6.54
CA HIS A 78 -0.45 -2.06 6.95
C HIS A 78 -0.47 -0.81 7.84
N GLY A 79 0.42 -0.74 8.84
CA GLY A 79 0.58 0.41 9.72
C GLY A 79 0.92 1.70 8.96
N LEU A 80 1.89 1.63 8.05
CA LEU A 80 2.27 2.75 7.17
C LEU A 80 1.06 3.28 6.39
N MET A 81 0.30 2.40 5.76
CA MET A 81 -0.86 2.80 4.94
C MET A 81 -1.97 3.42 5.79
N ASN A 82 -2.18 2.94 7.01
CA ASN A 82 -3.15 3.53 7.93
C ASN A 82 -2.76 4.92 8.40
N GLU A 83 -1.49 5.16 8.74
CA GLU A 83 -1.03 6.48 9.18
C GLU A 83 -1.04 7.51 8.05
N LEU A 84 -0.62 7.13 6.84
CA LEU A 84 -0.72 7.98 5.64
C LEU A 84 -2.17 8.33 5.30
N ASN A 85 -3.09 7.40 5.56
CA ASN A 85 -4.52 7.61 5.37
C ASN A 85 -5.12 8.52 6.46
N ALA A 86 -4.63 8.44 7.69
CA ALA A 86 -5.08 9.29 8.80
C ALA A 86 -4.64 10.75 8.65
N GLN A 87 -3.43 11.02 8.12
CA GLN A 87 -2.92 12.38 7.92
C GLN A 87 -3.69 13.20 6.87
N LYS A 88 -4.36 12.56 5.91
CA LYS A 88 -5.08 13.24 4.82
C LYS A 88 -6.55 13.53 5.12
N GLY A 89 -7.02 13.26 6.35
CA GLY A 89 -8.40 13.49 6.79
C GLY A 89 -8.52 14.63 7.78
#